data_AF-A0AB38SAK9-F1
#
_entry.id   AF-A0AB38SAK9-F1
#
_cell.length_a   1.000
_cell.length_b   1.000
_cell.length_c   1.000
_cell.angle_alpha   90.00
_cell.angle_beta   90.00
_cell.angle_gamma   90.00
#
_symmetry.space_group_name_H-M   'P 1'
#
loop_
_entity.id
_entity.type
_entity.pdbx_description
1 polymer ?
#
loop_
_entity_poly.entity_id
_entity_poly.type
_entity_poly.pdbx_seq_one_letter_code
_entity_poly.pdbx_strand_id
1 'polypeptide(L)'
;MSLPKKLMGAFCYRMAMAWQRTDDPEKVDPWFLRGSSGFEISPELTPRESGAIFDKLTVSALEGTPLSMALRDSCITSIASVGVAMEIEIEPTPRPVAELGTILVVVEDACGGDEHAEAAQPFVESLKSAGDTVFNDVEAFCQALKCKGG
;
A
#
# COMPACT_ATOMS: atom_id res chain seq x y z
N MET A 1 -7.11 6.00 -2.99
CA MET A 1 -8.03 7.07 -3.48
C MET A 1 -9.46 6.54 -3.49
N SER A 2 -10.49 7.39 -3.37
CA SER A 2 -11.89 7.02 -3.67
C SER A 2 -12.45 7.79 -4.87
N LEU A 3 -13.64 7.40 -5.30
CA LEU A 3 -14.39 8.08 -6.36
C LEU A 3 -15.45 9.02 -5.76
N PRO A 4 -15.83 10.09 -6.47
CA PRO A 4 -17.03 10.86 -6.11
C PRO A 4 -18.26 9.95 -6.04
N LYS A 5 -19.20 10.21 -5.13
CA LYS A 5 -20.43 9.41 -4.93
C LYS A 5 -21.10 8.98 -6.24
N LYS A 6 -21.25 9.90 -7.19
CA LYS A 6 -21.91 9.66 -8.49
C LYS A 6 -21.24 8.58 -9.35
N LEU A 7 -19.98 8.24 -9.06
CA LEU A 7 -19.17 7.25 -9.77
C LEU A 7 -18.85 6.02 -8.91
N MET A 8 -19.27 6.00 -7.64
CA MET A 8 -19.05 4.86 -6.77
C MET A 8 -19.95 3.69 -7.19
N GLY A 9 -19.34 2.55 -7.49
CA GLY A 9 -20.05 1.29 -7.69
C GLY A 9 -20.33 0.55 -6.38
N ALA A 10 -21.01 -0.60 -6.48
CA ALA A 10 -21.35 -1.42 -5.32
C ALA A 10 -20.15 -1.82 -4.45
N PHE A 11 -19.00 -2.08 -5.06
CA PHE A 11 -17.74 -2.36 -4.35
C PHE A 11 -17.32 -1.17 -3.48
N CYS A 12 -17.18 0.02 -4.08
CA CYS A 12 -16.77 1.24 -3.36
C CYS A 12 -17.74 1.57 -2.23
N TYR A 13 -19.05 1.49 -2.49
CA TYR A 13 -20.06 1.76 -1.46
C TYR A 13 -19.99 0.76 -0.31
N ARG A 14 -19.87 -0.55 -0.58
CA ARG A 14 -19.77 -1.57 0.48
C ARG A 14 -18.56 -1.35 1.39
N MET A 15 -17.40 -1.06 0.80
CA MET A 15 -16.19 -0.75 1.58
C MET A 15 -16.36 0.54 2.38
N ALA A 16 -16.87 1.61 1.74
CA ALA A 16 -17.12 2.90 2.39
C ALA A 16 -18.01 2.77 3.61
N MET A 17 -19.14 2.10 3.44
CA MET A 17 -20.13 1.86 4.48
C MET A 17 -19.55 1.06 5.64
N ALA A 18 -18.77 0.01 5.35
CA ALA A 18 -18.09 -0.78 6.37
C ALA A 18 -17.08 0.05 7.18
N TRP A 19 -16.23 0.83 6.50
CA TRP A 19 -15.21 1.67 7.15
C TRP A 19 -15.81 2.81 7.96
N GLN A 20 -16.89 3.42 7.46
CA GLN A 20 -17.56 4.55 8.12
C GLN A 20 -18.67 4.11 9.08
N ARG A 21 -18.83 2.79 9.28
CA ARG A 21 -19.81 2.19 10.19
C ARG A 21 -21.24 2.70 9.94
N THR A 22 -21.63 2.77 8.67
CA THR A 22 -22.97 3.18 8.25
C THR A 22 -23.57 2.15 7.31
N ASP A 23 -24.89 1.98 7.37
CA ASP A 23 -25.69 1.15 6.47
C ASP A 23 -26.44 2.00 5.42
N ASP A 24 -26.30 3.33 5.47
CA ASP A 24 -26.97 4.28 4.61
C ASP A 24 -25.99 4.83 3.55
N PRO A 25 -26.18 4.51 2.25
CA PRO A 25 -25.28 4.97 1.20
C PRO A 25 -25.27 6.50 1.03
N GLU A 26 -26.33 7.20 1.47
CA GLU A 26 -26.37 8.66 1.42
C GLU A 26 -25.44 9.30 2.46
N LYS A 27 -25.17 8.60 3.57
CA LYS A 27 -24.28 9.06 4.65
C LYS A 27 -22.80 8.83 4.41
N VAL A 28 -22.46 8.02 3.40
CA VAL A 28 -21.06 7.80 3.01
C VAL A 28 -20.38 9.13 2.69
N ASP A 29 -19.15 9.36 3.16
CA ASP A 29 -18.31 10.47 2.76
C ASP A 29 -17.07 9.95 2.01
N PRO A 30 -16.83 10.31 0.74
CA PRO A 30 -15.69 9.78 0.00
C PRO A 30 -14.34 10.20 0.61
N TRP A 31 -13.44 9.24 0.86
CA TRP A 31 -12.09 9.50 1.39
C TRP A 31 -11.07 9.73 0.28
N PHE A 32 -10.03 10.55 0.52
CA PHE A 32 -8.93 10.77 -0.43
C PHE A 32 -9.41 11.03 -1.86
N LEU A 33 -10.39 11.94 -2.03
CA LEU A 33 -10.80 12.39 -3.36
C LEU A 33 -9.63 13.12 -4.03
N ARG A 34 -9.43 12.89 -5.33
CA ARG A 34 -8.37 13.56 -6.09
C ARG A 34 -8.44 15.09 -5.91
N GLY A 35 -7.31 15.70 -5.56
CA GLY A 35 -7.18 17.15 -5.33
C GLY A 35 -7.74 17.64 -3.99
N SER A 36 -8.25 16.76 -3.13
CA SER A 36 -8.51 17.10 -1.73
C SER A 36 -7.21 17.10 -0.93
N SER A 37 -7.15 17.89 0.15
CA SER A 37 -5.96 17.94 1.01
C SER A 37 -5.58 16.58 1.61
N GLY A 38 -6.56 15.69 1.84
CA GLY A 38 -6.30 14.34 2.34
C GLY A 38 -5.75 13.37 1.30
N PHE A 39 -5.79 13.72 0.01
CA PHE A 39 -5.25 12.89 -1.07
C PHE A 39 -3.77 13.19 -1.37
N GLU A 40 -3.31 14.41 -1.09
CA GLU A 40 -1.95 14.82 -1.38
C GLU A 40 -0.92 14.09 -0.52
N ILE A 41 0.26 13.83 -1.10
CA ILE A 41 1.40 13.24 -0.38
C ILE A 41 1.91 14.28 0.64
N SER A 42 2.20 13.82 1.86
CA SER A 42 2.74 14.69 2.92
C SER A 42 4.03 15.39 2.46
N PRO A 43 4.25 16.67 2.80
CA PRO A 43 5.45 17.41 2.38
C PRO A 43 6.77 16.70 2.69
N GLU A 44 6.85 16.01 3.83
CA GLU A 44 8.02 15.25 4.29
C GLU A 44 8.36 14.06 3.39
N LEU A 45 7.39 13.57 2.61
CA LEU A 45 7.49 12.43 1.70
C LEU A 45 7.34 12.85 0.23
N THR A 46 7.49 14.14 -0.08
CA THR A 46 7.39 14.66 -1.45
C THR A 46 8.32 13.86 -2.38
N PRO A 47 7.78 13.26 -3.46
CA PRO A 47 8.61 12.53 -4.41
C PRO A 47 9.67 13.43 -5.05
N ARG A 48 10.84 12.84 -5.32
CA ARG A 48 11.86 13.48 -6.16
C ARG A 48 11.34 13.60 -7.59
N GLU A 49 11.99 14.43 -8.41
CA GLU A 49 11.66 14.57 -9.84
C GLU A 49 11.69 13.22 -10.60
N SER A 50 12.61 12.32 -10.22
CA SER A 50 12.71 10.98 -10.80
C SER A 50 11.76 9.95 -10.16
N GLY A 51 10.94 10.35 -9.19
CA GLY A 51 10.00 9.48 -8.49
C GLY A 51 8.70 9.33 -9.29
N ALA A 52 8.30 8.09 -9.56
CA ALA A 52 7.01 7.80 -10.17
C ALA A 52 5.87 7.84 -9.13
N ILE A 53 4.69 8.30 -9.53
CA ILE A 53 3.47 8.29 -8.73
C ILE A 53 2.43 7.43 -9.46
N PHE A 54 1.81 6.49 -8.76
CA PHE A 54 0.76 5.64 -9.28
C PHE A 54 -0.50 5.78 -8.41
N ASP A 55 -1.56 6.30 -9.00
CA ASP A 55 -2.84 6.41 -8.32
C ASP A 55 -3.59 5.09 -8.35
N LYS A 56 -4.09 4.65 -7.19
CA LYS A 56 -4.86 3.42 -7.04
C LYS A 56 -6.24 3.66 -6.43
N LEU A 57 -7.23 2.94 -6.96
CA LEU A 57 -8.58 2.82 -6.40
C LEU A 57 -8.72 1.61 -5.48
N THR A 58 -7.91 0.58 -5.70
CA THR A 58 -7.90 -0.67 -4.95
C THR A 58 -6.92 -0.63 -3.79
N VAL A 59 -7.04 -1.63 -2.93
CA VAL A 59 -6.12 -1.80 -1.80
C VAL A 59 -4.74 -2.25 -2.25
N SER A 60 -4.65 -3.26 -3.13
CA SER A 60 -3.40 -3.68 -3.76
C SER A 60 -2.84 -2.58 -4.65
N ALA A 61 -1.53 -2.36 -4.58
CA ALA A 61 -0.83 -1.40 -5.43
C ALA A 61 -0.75 -1.82 -6.91
N LEU A 62 -1.01 -3.09 -7.23
CA LEU A 62 -0.89 -3.63 -8.60
C LEU A 62 -2.20 -3.57 -9.38
N GLU A 63 -3.33 -3.80 -8.70
CA GLU A 63 -4.63 -3.90 -9.39
C GLU A 63 -5.04 -2.57 -10.01
N GLY A 64 -5.28 -2.58 -11.33
CA GLY A 64 -5.67 -1.38 -12.08
C GLY A 64 -4.59 -0.30 -12.22
N THR A 65 -3.33 -0.57 -11.87
CA THR A 65 -2.21 0.38 -12.02
C THR A 65 -1.16 -0.13 -13.03
N PRO A 66 -0.33 0.75 -13.62
CA PRO A 66 0.78 0.33 -14.48
C PRO A 66 2.01 -0.17 -13.70
N LEU A 67 1.92 -0.35 -12.38
CA LEU A 67 3.08 -0.71 -11.54
C LEU A 67 3.72 -2.03 -11.97
N SER A 68 2.93 -3.07 -12.24
CA SER A 68 3.45 -4.37 -12.69
C SER A 68 4.24 -4.27 -14.00
N MET A 69 3.74 -3.45 -14.95
CA MET A 69 4.40 -3.18 -16.21
C MET A 69 5.73 -2.45 -15.98
N ALA A 70 5.72 -1.39 -15.16
CA ALA A 70 6.90 -0.59 -14.87
C ALA A 70 8.01 -1.41 -14.19
N LEU A 71 7.66 -2.25 -13.20
CA LEU A 71 8.61 -3.11 -12.50
C LEU A 71 9.28 -4.10 -13.46
N ARG A 72 8.50 -4.74 -14.34
CA ARG A 72 9.00 -5.71 -15.32
C ARG A 72 9.87 -5.06 -16.38
N ASP A 73 9.42 -3.96 -16.97
CA ASP A 73 10.16 -3.22 -17.99
C ASP A 73 11.50 -2.68 -17.44
N SER A 74 11.51 -2.27 -16.18
CA SER A 74 12.71 -1.82 -15.46
C SER A 74 13.57 -2.96 -14.91
N CYS A 75 13.23 -4.23 -15.19
CA CYS A 75 13.93 -5.41 -14.68
C CYS A 75 14.11 -5.41 -13.14
N ILE A 76 13.14 -4.85 -12.41
CA ILE A 76 13.17 -4.80 -10.94
C ILE A 76 12.82 -6.18 -10.39
N THR A 77 13.77 -6.78 -9.68
CA THR A 77 13.63 -8.13 -9.08
C THR A 77 13.24 -8.09 -7.61
N SER A 78 13.37 -6.93 -6.96
CA SER A 78 13.01 -6.74 -5.55
C SER A 78 12.50 -5.34 -5.28
N ILE A 79 11.45 -5.21 -4.47
CA ILE A 79 10.92 -3.92 -4.02
C ILE A 79 10.81 -3.87 -2.50
N ALA A 80 10.97 -2.69 -1.92
CA ALA A 80 10.75 -2.45 -0.49
C ALA A 80 9.44 -1.67 -0.30
N SER A 81 8.60 -2.12 0.61
CA SER A 81 7.30 -1.53 0.94
C SER A 81 7.36 -0.83 2.29
N VAL A 82 6.85 0.39 2.33
CA VAL A 82 6.72 1.28 3.49
C VAL A 82 5.41 2.05 3.37
N GLY A 83 4.88 2.57 4.48
CA GLY A 83 3.71 3.45 4.47
C GLY A 83 2.55 2.99 5.34
N VAL A 84 1.34 3.45 5.00
CA VAL A 84 0.13 3.25 5.82
C VAL A 84 -1.09 2.93 4.93
N ALA A 85 -2.08 2.18 5.40
CA ALA A 85 -2.08 1.40 6.64
C ALA A 85 -1.60 -0.05 6.39
N MET A 86 -0.92 -0.65 7.36
CA MET A 86 -0.36 -2.01 7.25
C MET A 86 -1.43 -3.03 6.82
N GLU A 87 -2.56 -3.03 7.52
CA GLU A 87 -3.67 -3.96 7.37
C GLU A 87 -4.61 -3.66 6.20
N ILE A 88 -4.47 -2.50 5.55
CA ILE A 88 -5.36 -2.06 4.47
C ILE A 88 -4.62 -1.99 3.15
N GLU A 89 -3.46 -1.34 3.08
CA GLU A 89 -2.78 -1.06 1.81
C GLU A 89 -1.50 -1.87 1.64
N ILE A 90 -0.76 -2.08 2.73
CA ILE A 90 0.51 -2.81 2.68
C ILE A 90 0.24 -4.31 2.54
N GLU A 91 -0.57 -4.93 3.40
CA GLU A 91 -0.85 -6.38 3.40
C GLU A 91 -1.38 -6.97 2.07
N PRO A 92 -2.29 -6.33 1.33
CA PRO A 92 -2.84 -6.94 0.12
C PRO A 92 -1.93 -6.83 -1.11
N THR A 93 -0.79 -6.17 -0.98
CA THR A 93 0.19 -5.98 -2.07
C THR A 93 1.24 -7.12 -2.19
N PRO A 94 1.82 -7.67 -1.10
CA PRO A 94 2.78 -8.76 -1.12
C PRO A 94 2.48 -9.94 -2.01
N ARG A 95 1.34 -10.61 -1.83
CA ARG A 95 1.09 -11.86 -2.53
C ARG A 95 1.03 -11.66 -4.05
N PRO A 96 0.28 -10.68 -4.58
CA PRO A 96 0.31 -10.42 -6.01
C PRO A 96 1.69 -10.00 -6.54
N VAL A 97 2.52 -9.30 -5.75
CA VAL A 97 3.92 -8.98 -6.15
C VAL A 97 4.77 -10.25 -6.23
N ALA A 98 4.66 -11.13 -5.23
CA ALA A 98 5.39 -12.39 -5.20
C ALA A 98 5.01 -13.31 -6.37
N GLU A 99 3.73 -13.33 -6.76
CA GLU A 99 3.25 -14.07 -7.94
C GLU A 99 3.84 -13.56 -9.27
N LEU A 100 4.30 -12.30 -9.32
CA LEU A 100 5.05 -11.78 -10.48
C LEU A 100 6.52 -12.23 -10.48
N GLY A 101 6.98 -12.94 -9.45
CA GLY A 101 8.37 -13.35 -9.25
C GLY A 101 9.26 -12.25 -8.66
N THR A 102 8.67 -11.15 -8.16
CA THR A 102 9.39 -10.05 -7.53
C THR A 102 9.49 -10.29 -6.03
N ILE A 103 10.69 -10.16 -5.46
CA ILE A 103 10.91 -10.25 -4.02
C ILE A 103 10.32 -9.01 -3.34
N LEU A 104 9.33 -9.18 -2.48
CA LEU A 104 8.85 -8.09 -1.63
C LEU A 104 9.57 -8.09 -0.29
N VAL A 105 10.07 -6.93 0.10
CA VAL A 105 10.57 -6.64 1.44
C VAL A 105 9.60 -5.67 2.11
N VAL A 106 9.03 -6.01 3.27
CA VAL A 106 8.28 -5.07 4.12
C VAL A 106 9.20 -4.56 5.22
N VAL A 107 9.40 -3.24 5.27
CA VAL A 107 10.17 -2.58 6.33
C VAL A 107 9.21 -2.23 7.46
N GLU A 108 9.14 -3.09 8.47
CA GLU A 108 8.06 -3.14 9.47
C GLU A 108 7.93 -1.85 10.27
N ASP A 109 9.03 -1.31 10.78
CA ASP A 109 9.09 -0.07 11.58
C ASP A 109 8.95 1.21 10.75
N ALA A 110 8.89 1.09 9.42
CA ALA A 110 8.51 2.15 8.49
C ALA A 110 7.05 2.01 7.99
N CYS A 111 6.30 1.06 8.54
CA CYS A 111 4.88 0.88 8.28
C CYS A 111 4.05 1.21 9.53
N GLY A 112 2.93 1.89 9.33
CA GLY A 112 1.98 2.19 10.40
C GLY A 112 0.63 1.53 10.16
N GLY A 113 -0.10 1.22 11.22
CA GLY A 113 -1.52 0.84 11.16
C GLY A 113 -2.43 2.05 11.40
N ASP A 114 -3.75 1.81 11.35
CA ASP A 114 -4.72 2.77 11.87
C ASP A 114 -4.64 2.93 13.40
N GLU A 115 -5.61 3.64 14.00
CA GLU A 115 -5.70 3.85 15.46
C GLU A 115 -5.74 2.55 16.29
N HIS A 116 -5.93 1.39 15.64
CA HIS A 116 -5.85 0.05 16.19
C HIS A 116 -4.60 -0.67 15.67
N ALA A 117 -3.40 -0.18 16.01
CA ALA A 117 -2.13 -0.80 15.59
C ALA A 117 -2.06 -2.33 15.86
N GLU A 118 -2.73 -2.83 16.90
CA GLU A 118 -2.88 -4.27 17.22
C GLU A 118 -3.61 -5.06 16.11
N ALA A 119 -4.48 -4.41 15.33
CA ALA A 119 -5.19 -5.01 14.21
C ALA A 119 -4.24 -5.42 13.07
N ALA A 120 -3.04 -4.83 12.98
CA ALA A 120 -2.04 -5.18 11.97
C ALA A 120 -1.30 -6.50 12.29
N GLN A 121 -1.24 -6.93 13.55
CA GLN A 121 -0.41 -8.05 13.96
C GLN A 121 -0.79 -9.39 13.29
N PRO A 122 -2.08 -9.80 13.21
CA PRO A 122 -2.45 -11.06 12.55
C PRO A 122 -2.08 -11.10 11.06
N PHE A 123 -2.09 -9.95 10.40
CA PHE A 123 -1.71 -9.81 8.98
C PHE A 123 -0.21 -10.03 8.77
N VAL A 124 0.61 -9.40 9.61
CA VAL A 124 2.07 -9.58 9.62
C VAL A 124 2.41 -11.05 9.89
N GLU A 125 1.79 -11.67 10.89
CA GLU A 125 1.98 -13.09 11.19
C GLU A 125 1.58 -14.00 10.03
N SER A 126 0.48 -13.69 9.34
CA SER A 126 0.04 -14.43 8.16
C SER A 126 1.05 -14.37 7.02
N LEU A 127 1.58 -13.17 6.72
CA LEU A 127 2.59 -12.99 5.68
C LEU A 127 3.93 -13.68 6.04
N LYS A 128 4.37 -13.57 7.30
CA LYS A 128 5.56 -14.28 7.79
C LYS A 128 5.42 -15.80 7.67
N SER A 129 4.22 -16.32 7.93
CA SER A 129 3.93 -17.75 7.78
C SER A 129 3.85 -18.21 6.32
N ALA A 130 3.42 -17.36 5.40
CA ALA A 130 3.34 -17.69 3.97
C ALA A 130 4.73 -17.81 3.33
N GLY A 131 5.70 -17.00 3.79
CA GLY A 131 7.10 -17.06 3.36
C GLY A 131 7.39 -16.44 1.99
N ASP A 132 6.42 -15.76 1.39
CA ASP A 132 6.53 -15.05 0.12
C ASP A 132 7.00 -13.59 0.27
N THR A 133 7.14 -13.14 1.52
CA THR A 133 7.48 -11.77 1.90
C THR A 133 8.65 -11.77 2.87
N VAL A 134 9.68 -10.96 2.58
CA VAL A 134 10.79 -10.71 3.50
C VAL A 134 10.40 -9.59 4.44
N PHE A 135 10.67 -9.77 5.73
CA PHE A 135 10.44 -8.76 6.75
C PHE A 135 11.76 -8.28 7.35
N ASN A 136 11.88 -6.97 7.54
CA ASN A 136 13.03 -6.35 8.21
C ASN A 136 12.64 -5.01 8.86
N ASP A 137 13.61 -4.35 9.47
CA ASP A 137 13.51 -2.99 9.98
C ASP A 137 14.38 -2.01 9.16
N VAL A 138 14.21 -0.70 9.41
CA VAL A 138 14.93 0.37 8.72
C VAL A 138 16.44 0.22 8.88
N GLU A 139 16.91 -0.17 10.06
CA GLU A 139 18.34 -0.33 10.35
C GLU A 139 18.94 -1.43 9.47
N ALA A 140 18.36 -2.64 9.50
CA ALA A 140 18.78 -3.79 8.71
C ALA A 140 18.68 -3.51 7.21
N PHE A 141 17.61 -2.84 6.76
CA PHE A 141 17.45 -2.45 5.36
C PHE A 141 18.58 -1.51 4.91
N CYS A 142 18.86 -0.46 5.69
CA CYS A 142 19.91 0.50 5.39
C CYS A 142 21.30 -0.13 5.40
N GLN A 143 21.55 -1.08 6.32
CA GLN A 143 22.80 -1.83 6.35
C GLN A 143 22.98 -2.68 5.09
N ALA A 144 21.94 -3.39 4.66
CA ALA A 144 21.97 -4.22 3.45
C ALA A 144 22.28 -3.40 2.18
N LEU A 145 21.73 -2.19 2.07
CA LEU A 145 22.02 -1.28 0.95
C LEU A 145 23.47 -0.81 0.93
N LYS A 146 24.07 -0.52 2.08
CA LYS A 146 25.49 -0.12 2.19
C LYS A 146 26.44 -1.24 1.76
N CYS A 147 26.12 -2.49 2.11
CA CYS A 147 26.95 -3.65 1.75
C CYS A 147 26.95 -3.99 0.25
N LYS A 148 25.94 -3.56 -0.51
CA LYS A 148 25.88 -3.76 -1.98
C LYS A 148 26.59 -2.68 -2.80
N GLY A 149 26.98 -1.56 -2.18
CA GLY A 149 27.64 -0.43 -2.84
C GLY A 149 29.17 -0.53 -2.90
N GLY A 150 29.75 -1.72 -2.76
CA GLY A 150 31.19 -2.00 -2.86
C GLY A 150 31.59 -2.60 -4.20
#